data_AF-A0A0U1HYD4-F1
#
_entry.id   AF-A0A0U1HYD4-F1
#
_cell.length_a   1.000
_cell.length_b   1.000
_cell.length_c   1.000
_cell.angle_alpha   90.00
_cell.angle_beta   90.00
_cell.angle_gamma   90.00
#
_symmetry.space_group_name_H-M   'P 1'
#
loop_
_entity.id
_entity.type
_entity.pdbx_description
1 polymer ?
#
loop_
_entity_poly.entity_id
_entity_poly.type
_entity_poly.pdbx_seq_one_letter_code
_entity_poly.pdbx_strand_id
1 'polypeptide(L)'
;MRNLKDYGETPAMRLDEMPVIKSFFRGSDPAKSTQFTEDFYRMMAEANQINSTINSFRKQGRGDDASELIEENRGKLSQRQGLTTTQKQVKALNAQIEMVRRDGILTSEQKRERIDRMMAIRNKLVQQAVERVNGYFNK
;
A
#
# COMPACT_ATOMS: atom_id res chain seq x y z
N MET A 1 4.95 23.93 28.65
CA MET A 1 6.16 23.63 27.84
C MET A 1 6.19 22.13 27.60
N ARG A 2 6.27 21.67 26.34
CA ARG A 2 6.26 20.25 25.98
C ARG A 2 7.72 19.77 25.89
N ASN A 3 8.12 18.88 26.79
CA ASN A 3 9.50 18.37 26.87
C ASN A 3 9.87 17.64 25.57
N LEU A 4 10.90 18.16 24.88
CA LEU A 4 11.57 17.53 23.75
C LEU A 4 12.47 16.42 24.31
N LYS A 5 11.88 15.27 24.61
CA LYS A 5 12.60 14.10 25.14
C LYS A 5 13.26 13.39 23.96
N ASP A 6 14.57 13.62 23.84
CA ASP A 6 15.60 12.71 23.33
C ASP A 6 15.09 11.54 22.46
N TYR A 7 14.87 11.81 21.17
CA TYR A 7 14.72 10.75 20.19
C TYR A 7 16.14 10.22 19.93
N GLY A 8 16.49 9.05 20.50
CA GLY A 8 17.81 8.43 20.30
C GLY A 8 18.20 8.33 18.81
N GLU A 9 19.50 8.12 18.54
CA GLU A 9 20.15 8.23 17.22
C GLU A 9 19.19 8.08 16.03
N THR A 10 18.98 9.17 15.28
CA THR A 10 18.28 9.11 14.00
C THR A 10 18.98 8.07 13.12
N PRO A 11 18.24 7.19 12.40
CA PRO A 11 18.85 6.21 11.51
C PRO A 11 19.91 6.92 10.67
N ALA A 12 21.13 6.37 10.60
CA ALA A 12 22.27 6.96 9.89
C ALA A 12 21.78 7.64 8.61
N MET A 13 21.78 8.98 8.65
CA MET A 13 21.18 9.79 7.61
C MET A 13 21.95 9.51 6.32
N ARG A 14 21.26 8.98 5.33
CA ARG A 14 21.62 9.31 3.96
C ARG A 14 20.92 10.63 3.64
N LEU A 15 21.61 11.55 2.98
CA LEU A 15 21.20 12.95 2.68
C LEU A 15 19.93 13.08 1.78
N ASP A 16 19.06 12.08 1.79
CA ASP A 16 17.90 11.88 0.93
C ASP A 16 16.59 11.79 1.73
N GLU A 17 16.55 12.34 2.95
CA GLU A 17 15.34 12.55 3.76
C GLU A 17 14.35 13.59 3.15
N MET A 18 14.36 13.72 1.82
CA MET A 18 13.21 14.20 1.05
C MET A 18 12.17 13.08 0.92
N PRO A 19 10.86 13.41 0.96
CA PRO A 19 9.77 12.43 0.87
C PRO A 19 9.66 11.91 -0.55
N VAL A 20 10.51 10.95 -0.94
CA VAL A 20 10.42 10.34 -2.27
C VAL A 20 10.75 8.86 -2.17
N ILE A 21 9.74 8.07 -2.52
CA ILE A 21 9.85 6.74 -3.09
C ILE A 21 10.93 6.78 -4.18
N LYS A 22 12.20 6.53 -3.86
CA LYS A 22 13.27 6.34 -4.86
C LYS A 22 14.52 5.76 -4.18
N SER A 23 14.77 4.48 -4.45
CA SER A 23 16.13 3.92 -4.53
C SER A 23 16.99 3.69 -3.27
N PHE A 24 16.45 3.08 -2.22
CA PHE A 24 17.28 2.29 -1.28
C PHE A 24 17.04 0.80 -1.43
N PHE A 25 17.35 0.30 -2.61
CA PHE A 25 17.66 -1.11 -2.81
C PHE A 25 18.98 -1.17 -3.58
N ARG A 26 20.08 -1.51 -2.89
CA ARG A 26 21.25 -2.10 -3.56
C ARG A 26 20.83 -3.52 -3.94
N GLY A 27 20.10 -3.64 -5.05
CA GLY A 27 19.51 -4.88 -5.54
C GLY A 27 18.59 -4.58 -6.72
N SER A 28 18.62 -5.40 -7.74
CA SER A 28 18.18 -5.16 -9.13
C SER A 28 16.67 -4.95 -9.41
N ASP A 29 15.79 -4.73 -8.42
CA ASP A 29 14.34 -4.55 -8.69
C ASP A 29 13.62 -3.34 -8.01
N PRO A 30 14.22 -2.15 -7.78
CA PRO A 30 13.50 -1.02 -7.19
C PRO A 30 12.38 -0.50 -8.13
N ALA A 31 12.61 -0.56 -9.44
CA ALA A 31 11.65 -0.11 -10.45
C ALA A 31 10.38 -0.96 -10.46
N LYS A 32 10.50 -2.29 -10.46
CA LYS A 32 9.34 -3.20 -10.48
C LYS A 32 8.50 -3.08 -9.21
N SER A 33 9.14 -2.99 -8.05
CA SER A 33 8.40 -2.80 -6.78
C SER A 33 7.60 -1.50 -6.75
N THR A 34 8.11 -0.44 -7.37
CA THR A 34 7.42 0.85 -7.46
C THR A 34 6.21 0.72 -8.39
N GLN A 35 6.41 0.10 -9.56
CA GLN A 35 5.34 -0.19 -10.52
C GLN A 35 4.21 -1.02 -9.89
N PHE A 36 4.51 -2.11 -9.18
CA PHE A 36 3.48 -2.91 -8.50
C PHE A 36 2.73 -2.11 -7.44
N THR A 37 3.40 -1.18 -6.75
CA THR A 37 2.74 -0.30 -5.77
C THR A 37 1.75 0.64 -6.44
N GLU A 38 2.13 1.25 -7.56
CA GLU A 38 1.26 2.12 -8.35
C GLU A 38 0.07 1.34 -8.92
N ASP A 39 0.33 0.19 -9.53
CA ASP A 39 -0.70 -0.71 -10.07
C ASP A 39 -1.69 -1.14 -8.98
N PHE A 40 -1.19 -1.51 -7.81
CA PHE A 40 -2.02 -1.90 -6.66
C PHE A 40 -2.99 -0.78 -6.26
N TYR A 41 -2.50 0.44 -6.09
CA TYR A 41 -3.35 1.56 -5.70
C TYR A 41 -4.33 1.97 -6.81
N ARG A 42 -3.93 1.88 -8.09
CA ARG A 42 -4.83 2.10 -9.23
C ARG A 42 -5.99 1.11 -9.22
N MET A 43 -5.70 -0.19 -9.17
CA MET A 43 -6.71 -1.25 -9.16
C MET A 43 -7.64 -1.14 -7.94
N MET A 44 -7.08 -0.77 -6.77
CA MET A 44 -7.87 -0.55 -5.57
C MET A 44 -8.80 0.66 -5.69
N ALA A 45 -8.30 1.78 -6.22
CA ALA A 45 -9.10 2.98 -6.42
C ALA A 45 -10.27 2.70 -7.38
N GLU A 46 -10.00 2.01 -8.47
CA GLU A 46 -11.01 1.62 -9.46
C GLU A 46 -12.12 0.75 -8.85
N ALA A 47 -11.74 -0.33 -8.13
CA ALA A 47 -12.72 -1.20 -7.47
C ALA A 47 -13.59 -0.46 -6.44
N ASN A 48 -12.99 0.51 -5.73
CA ASN A 48 -13.71 1.33 -4.76
C ASN A 48 -14.64 2.34 -5.45
N GLN A 49 -14.22 2.93 -6.55
CA GLN A 49 -15.03 3.86 -7.34
C GLN A 49 -16.27 3.15 -7.89
N ILE A 50 -16.12 1.97 -8.50
CA ILE A 50 -17.24 1.16 -9.00
C ILE A 50 -18.24 0.89 -7.87
N ASN A 51 -17.77 0.40 -6.72
CA ASN A 51 -18.64 0.14 -5.57
C ASN A 51 -19.32 1.41 -5.04
N SER A 52 -18.62 2.55 -5.06
CA SER A 52 -19.19 3.84 -4.66
C SER A 52 -20.33 4.26 -5.58
N THR A 53 -20.15 4.11 -6.90
CA THR A 53 -21.18 4.39 -7.91
C THR A 53 -22.40 3.49 -7.73
N ILE A 54 -22.20 2.18 -7.55
CA ILE A 54 -23.28 1.23 -7.24
C ILE A 54 -24.08 1.67 -6.01
N ASN A 55 -23.38 2.05 -4.94
CA ASN A 55 -24.03 2.53 -3.72
C ASN A 55 -24.79 3.84 -3.95
N SER A 56 -24.29 4.71 -4.82
CA SER A 56 -24.97 5.95 -5.20
C SER A 56 -26.27 5.67 -5.97
N PHE A 57 -26.24 4.78 -6.97
CA PHE A 57 -27.44 4.36 -7.71
C PHE A 57 -28.50 3.75 -6.81
N ARG A 58 -28.10 2.86 -5.89
CA ARG A 58 -29.02 2.30 -4.88
C ARG A 58 -29.70 3.38 -4.03
N LYS A 59 -28.94 4.40 -3.58
CA LYS A 59 -29.49 5.52 -2.80
C LYS A 59 -30.47 6.38 -3.60
N GLN A 60 -30.32 6.43 -4.92
CA GLN A 60 -31.19 7.18 -5.82
C GLN A 60 -32.41 6.37 -6.29
N GLY A 61 -32.58 5.13 -5.83
CA GLY A 61 -33.65 4.24 -6.32
C GLY A 61 -33.39 3.65 -7.71
N ARG A 62 -32.19 3.83 -8.26
CA ARG A 62 -31.77 3.36 -9.59
C ARG A 62 -31.25 1.93 -9.52
N GLY A 63 -32.14 0.99 -9.20
CA GLY A 63 -31.79 -0.42 -8.96
C GLY A 63 -31.27 -1.14 -10.20
N ASP A 64 -31.83 -0.84 -11.36
CA ASP A 64 -31.44 -1.47 -12.63
C ASP A 64 -30.03 -1.06 -13.04
N ASP A 65 -29.72 0.25 -13.04
CA ASP A 65 -28.38 0.77 -13.30
C ASP A 65 -27.33 0.22 -12.31
N ALA A 66 -27.72 0.02 -11.05
CA ALA A 66 -26.84 -0.59 -10.06
C ALA A 66 -26.55 -2.07 -10.38
N SER A 67 -27.54 -2.80 -10.89
CA SER A 67 -27.42 -4.22 -11.24
C SER A 67 -26.60 -4.41 -12.51
N GLU A 68 -26.82 -3.58 -13.53
CA GLU A 68 -26.01 -3.55 -14.75
C GLU A 68 -24.53 -3.30 -14.42
N LEU A 69 -24.24 -2.26 -13.64
CA LEU A 69 -22.86 -1.93 -13.26
C LEU A 69 -22.18 -3.04 -12.43
N ILE A 70 -22.95 -3.79 -11.63
CA ILE A 70 -22.45 -4.97 -10.91
C ILE A 70 -22.06 -6.08 -11.88
N GLU A 71 -22.93 -6.43 -12.84
CA GLU A 71 -22.66 -7.52 -13.76
C GLU A 71 -21.48 -7.21 -14.67
N GLU A 72 -21.38 -6.00 -15.21
CA GLU A 72 -20.26 -5.54 -16.03
C GLU A 72 -18.92 -5.61 -15.28
N ASN A 73 -18.92 -5.34 -13.97
CA ASN A 73 -17.72 -5.23 -13.16
C ASN A 73 -17.55 -6.36 -12.14
N ARG A 74 -18.32 -7.45 -12.28
CA ARG A 74 -18.37 -8.55 -11.30
C ARG A 74 -16.99 -9.11 -10.98
N GLY A 75 -16.14 -9.25 -12.00
CA GLY A 75 -14.74 -9.66 -11.86
C GLY A 75 -13.95 -8.73 -10.93
N LYS A 76 -13.92 -7.43 -11.21
CA LYS A 76 -13.20 -6.42 -10.40
C LYS A 76 -13.76 -6.33 -8.97
N LEU A 77 -15.08 -6.32 -8.84
CA LEU A 77 -15.78 -6.26 -7.55
C LEU A 77 -15.47 -7.47 -6.66
N SER A 78 -15.38 -8.67 -7.25
CA SER A 78 -15.02 -9.89 -6.51
C SER A 78 -13.63 -9.80 -5.85
N GLN A 79 -12.71 -9.04 -6.45
CA GLN A 79 -11.34 -8.88 -5.95
C GLN A 79 -11.18 -7.78 -4.89
N ARG A 80 -12.19 -6.92 -4.69
CA ARG A 80 -12.12 -5.74 -3.81
C ARG A 80 -11.77 -6.10 -2.36
N GLN A 81 -12.31 -7.20 -1.85
CA GLN A 81 -12.05 -7.65 -0.48
C GLN A 81 -10.59 -8.07 -0.29
N GLY A 82 -10.00 -8.74 -1.29
CA GLY A 82 -8.59 -9.13 -1.30
C GLY A 82 -7.65 -7.92 -1.35
N LEU A 83 -7.96 -6.93 -2.19
CA LEU A 83 -7.24 -5.66 -2.25
C LEU A 83 -7.31 -4.91 -0.91
N THR A 84 -8.49 -4.81 -0.31
CA THR A 84 -8.69 -4.16 1.00
C THR A 84 -7.91 -4.87 2.11
N THR A 85 -7.87 -6.20 2.11
CA THR A 85 -7.10 -6.98 3.09
C THR A 85 -5.60 -6.71 2.95
N THR A 86 -5.10 -6.69 1.72
CA THR A 86 -3.69 -6.36 1.44
C THR A 86 -3.37 -4.93 1.89
N GLN A 87 -4.24 -3.96 1.63
CA GLN A 87 -4.06 -2.57 2.07
C GLN A 87 -3.93 -2.48 3.59
N LYS A 88 -4.74 -3.23 4.35
CA LYS A 88 -4.66 -3.27 5.81
C LYS A 88 -3.30 -3.81 6.28
N GLN A 89 -2.78 -4.86 5.65
CA GLN A 89 -1.46 -5.41 5.96
C GLN A 89 -0.34 -4.41 5.65
N VAL A 90 -0.40 -3.74 4.50
CA VAL A 90 0.55 -2.68 4.12
C VAL A 90 0.51 -1.53 5.13
N LYS A 91 -0.67 -1.10 5.56
CA LYS A 91 -0.83 -0.05 6.59
C LYS A 91 -0.22 -0.48 7.93
N ALA A 92 -0.41 -1.72 8.34
CA ALA A 92 0.18 -2.26 9.57
C ALA A 92 1.73 -2.29 9.49
N LEU A 93 2.30 -2.70 8.36
CA LEU A 93 3.75 -2.67 8.13
C LEU A 93 4.30 -1.25 8.16
N ASN A 94 3.63 -0.29 7.53
CA ASN A 94 4.03 1.11 7.58
C ASN A 94 4.03 1.64 9.03
N ALA A 95 3.02 1.30 9.82
CA ALA A 95 2.98 1.69 11.24
C ALA A 95 4.15 1.07 12.03
N GLN A 96 4.52 -0.18 11.75
CA GLN A 96 5.69 -0.82 12.37
C GLN A 96 7.01 -0.19 11.95
N ILE A 97 7.16 0.18 10.67
CA ILE A 97 8.32 0.94 10.17
C ILE A 97 8.44 2.26 10.94
N GLU A 98 7.35 3.00 11.10
CA GLU A 98 7.36 4.26 11.86
C GLU A 98 7.72 4.07 13.34
N MET A 99 7.28 2.97 13.97
CA MET A 99 7.69 2.64 15.33
C MET A 99 9.21 2.37 15.42
N VAL A 100 9.76 1.58 14.49
CA VAL A 100 11.21 1.30 14.46
C VAL A 100 12.05 2.55 14.21
N ARG A 101 11.57 3.48 13.36
CA ARG A 101 12.26 4.76 13.12
C ARG A 101 12.41 5.58 14.41
N ARG A 102 11.35 5.62 15.21
CA ARG A 102 11.25 6.40 16.46
C ARG A 102 11.84 5.70 17.68
N ASP A 103 12.20 4.43 17.56
CA ASP A 103 12.81 3.65 18.64
C ASP A 103 14.14 4.29 19.07
N GLY A 104 14.28 4.63 20.35
CA GLY A 104 15.50 5.27 20.89
C GLY A 104 16.57 4.29 21.36
N ILE A 105 16.29 2.98 21.35
CA ILE A 105 17.16 1.92 21.86
C ILE A 105 18.01 1.32 20.73
N LEU A 106 17.44 1.21 19.54
CA LEU A 106 18.12 0.61 18.39
C LEU A 106 19.19 1.53 17.80
N THR A 107 20.32 0.93 17.42
CA THR A 107 21.33 1.63 16.63
C THR A 107 20.82 1.91 15.22
N SER A 108 21.45 2.87 14.55
CA SER A 108 21.17 3.21 13.16
C SER A 108 21.14 1.99 12.21
N GLU A 109 22.12 1.09 12.32
CA GLU A 109 22.19 -0.10 11.46
C GLU A 109 21.08 -1.11 11.80
N GLN A 110 20.77 -1.30 13.09
CA GLN A 110 19.67 -2.17 13.51
C GLN A 110 18.31 -1.66 13.03
N LYS A 111 18.08 -0.34 13.04
CA LYS A 111 16.87 0.27 12.47
C LYS A 111 16.78 -0.01 10.98
N ARG A 112 17.88 0.20 10.25
CA ARG A 112 17.95 -0.01 8.81
C ARG A 112 17.61 -1.44 8.43
N GLU A 113 18.29 -2.43 9.00
CA GLU A 113 18.03 -3.84 8.71
C GLU A 113 16.58 -4.25 8.95
N ARG A 114 15.98 -3.75 10.05
CA ARG A 114 14.58 -4.04 10.38
C ARG A 114 13.63 -3.40 9.36
N ILE A 115 13.86 -2.15 9.00
CA ILE A 115 13.06 -1.43 8.01
C ILE A 115 13.18 -2.09 6.64
N ASP A 116 14.37 -2.48 6.21
CA ASP A 116 14.61 -3.13 4.92
C ASP A 116 13.84 -4.46 4.82
N ARG A 117 13.84 -5.27 5.89
CA ARG A 117 13.02 -6.50 5.96
C ARG A 117 11.53 -6.20 5.83
N MET A 118 11.02 -5.20 6.56
CA MET A 118 9.60 -4.83 6.49
C MET A 118 9.19 -4.28 5.12
N MET A 119 10.08 -3.50 4.48
CA MET A 119 9.88 -2.98 3.13
C MET A 119 9.85 -4.11 2.10
N ALA A 120 10.75 -5.10 2.21
CA ALA A 120 10.73 -6.28 1.34
C ALA A 120 9.42 -7.07 1.46
N ILE A 121 8.92 -7.29 2.69
CA ILE A 121 7.63 -7.94 2.93
C ILE A 121 6.49 -7.13 2.30
N ARG A 122 6.46 -5.80 2.53
CA ARG A 122 5.46 -4.90 1.95
C ARG A 122 5.43 -5.02 0.42
N ASN A 123 6.59 -4.96 -0.22
CA ASN A 123 6.72 -5.01 -1.67
C ASN A 123 6.24 -6.35 -2.22
N LYS A 124 6.54 -7.46 -1.52
CA LYS A 124 6.06 -8.79 -1.91
C LYS A 124 4.55 -8.93 -1.80
N LEU A 125 3.94 -8.40 -0.73
CA LEU A 125 2.48 -8.42 -0.55
C LEU A 125 1.76 -7.68 -1.67
N VAL A 126 2.27 -6.49 -2.02
CA VAL A 126 1.73 -5.66 -3.11
C VAL A 126 1.87 -6.38 -4.45
N GLN A 127 3.05 -6.91 -4.76
CA GLN A 127 3.29 -7.69 -5.97
C GLN A 127 2.31 -8.86 -6.09
N GLN A 128 2.20 -9.69 -5.04
CA GLN A 128 1.29 -10.84 -5.03
C GLN A 128 -0.17 -10.44 -5.20
N ALA A 129 -0.57 -9.28 -4.65
CA ALA A 129 -1.92 -8.78 -4.84
C ALA A 129 -2.18 -8.34 -6.28
N VAL A 130 -1.24 -7.61 -6.90
CA VAL A 130 -1.35 -7.21 -8.32
C VAL A 130 -1.40 -8.44 -9.22
N GLU A 131 -0.45 -9.36 -9.09
CA GLU A 131 -0.38 -10.59 -9.90
C GLU A 131 -1.68 -11.39 -9.82
N ARG A 132 -2.27 -11.51 -8.62
CA ARG A 132 -3.54 -12.23 -8.40
C ARG A 132 -4.72 -11.58 -9.13
N VAL A 133 -4.76 -10.25 -9.19
CA VAL A 133 -5.94 -9.53 -9.71
C VAL A 133 -5.76 -9.03 -11.14
N ASN A 134 -4.53 -9.04 -11.68
CA ASN A 134 -4.18 -8.42 -12.95
C ASN A 134 -5.14 -8.76 -14.09
N GLY A 135 -5.55 -10.04 -14.19
CA GLY A 135 -6.47 -10.53 -15.23
C GLY A 135 -7.90 -9.99 -15.16
N TYR A 136 -8.28 -9.30 -14.07
CA TYR A 136 -9.59 -8.65 -13.94
C TYR A 136 -9.57 -7.16 -14.29
N PHE A 137 -8.39 -6.54 -14.30
CA PHE A 137 -8.23 -5.10 -14.49
C PHE A 137 -7.60 -4.72 -15.83
N ASN A 138 -6.77 -5.59 -16.42
CA ASN A 138 -6.07 -5.32 -17.69
C ASN A 138 -6.66 -6.14 -18.86
N LYS A 139 -7.99 -6.10 -19.03
CA LYS A 139 -8.68 -6.70 -20.19
C LYS A 139 -8.90 -5.68 -21.29
#